data_AF-A0A2N3G8V0-F1
#
_entry.id   AF-A0A2N3G8V0-F1
#
_cell.length_a   1.000
_cell.length_b   1.000
_cell.length_c   1.000
_cell.angle_alpha   90.00
_cell.angle_beta   90.00
_cell.angle_gamma   90.00
#
_symmetry.space_group_name_H-M   'P 1'
#
loop_
_entity.id
_entity.type
_entity.pdbx_description
1 polymer ?
#
loop_
_entity_poly.entity_id
_entity_poly.type
_entity_poly.pdbx_seq_one_letter_code
_entity_poly.pdbx_strand_id
1 'polypeptide(L)' 'MTVDEIMREALTLDVETRASIAHELLSSLESLSESEVEVLWIAEAKRRSADVKAGRAQTFPAHESLARARASRQTP' A
#
# COMPACT_ATOMS: atom_id res chain seq x y z
N MET A 1 4.36 -16.12 -26.72
CA MET A 1 4.62 -16.09 -25.28
C MET A 1 3.31 -15.89 -24.56
N THR A 2 2.80 -16.96 -23.97
CA THR A 2 1.67 -16.94 -23.03
C THR A 2 2.16 -16.55 -21.64
N VAL A 3 1.23 -16.20 -20.74
CA VAL A 3 1.55 -15.92 -19.33
C VAL A 3 2.24 -17.13 -18.67
N ASP A 4 1.76 -18.34 -18.97
CA ASP A 4 2.35 -19.57 -18.45
C ASP A 4 3.78 -19.81 -18.97
N GLU A 5 4.05 -19.45 -20.23
CA GLU A 5 5.39 -19.54 -20.81
C GLU A 5 6.36 -18.58 -20.11
N ILE A 6 5.93 -17.33 -19.87
CA ILE A 6 6.70 -16.31 -19.15
C ILE A 6 6.99 -16.73 -17.70
N MET A 7 5.96 -17.22 -17.00
CA MET A 7 6.08 -17.66 -15.61
C MET A 7 7.06 -18.81 -15.47
N ARG A 8 6.94 -19.81 -16.35
CA ARG A 8 7.84 -20.97 -16.35
C ARG A 8 9.29 -20.55 -16.57
N GLU A 9 9.55 -19.64 -17.50
CA GLU A 9 10.91 -19.13 -17.75
C GLU A 9 11.43 -18.30 -16.58
N ALA A 10 10.64 -17.36 -16.05
CA ALA A 10 11.03 -16.55 -14.90
C ALA A 10 11.36 -17.40 -13.67
N LEU A 11 10.64 -18.50 -13.44
CA LEU A 11 10.91 -19.40 -12.32
C LEU A 11 12.19 -20.23 -12.47
N THR A 12 12.80 -20.30 -13.67
CA THR A 12 14.11 -20.96 -13.87
C THR A 12 15.29 -20.07 -13.47
N LEU A 13 15.08 -18.76 -13.31
CA LEU A 13 16.12 -17.80 -12.93
C LEU A 13 16.52 -17.95 -11.47
N ASP A 14 17.68 -17.43 -11.09
CA ASP A 14 18.12 -17.34 -9.68
C ASP A 14 17.22 -16.39 -8.86
N VAL A 15 17.36 -16.42 -7.54
CA VAL A 15 16.44 -15.71 -6.64
C VAL A 15 16.59 -14.20 -6.76
N GLU A 16 17.80 -13.70 -6.97
CA GLU A 16 18.10 -12.27 -7.12
C GLU A 16 17.47 -11.73 -8.40
N THR A 17 17.64 -12.43 -9.53
CA THR A 17 17.04 -12.05 -10.81
C THR A 17 15.51 -12.07 -10.75
N ARG A 18 14.92 -13.09 -10.12
CA ARG A 18 13.46 -13.13 -9.91
C ARG A 18 12.96 -11.97 -9.06
N ALA A 19 13.69 -11.59 -8.00
CA ALA A 19 13.34 -10.45 -7.17
C ALA A 19 13.37 -9.13 -7.96
N SER A 20 14.37 -8.94 -8.83
CA SER A 20 14.45 -7.77 -9.70
C SER A 20 13.27 -7.69 -10.67
N ILE A 21 12.91 -8.80 -11.32
CA ILE A 21 11.75 -8.86 -12.22
C ILE A 21 10.46 -8.55 -11.47
N ALA A 22 10.26 -9.12 -10.29
CA ALA A 22 9.10 -8.85 -9.46
C ALA A 22 8.99 -7.37 -9.07
N HIS A 23 10.13 -6.73 -8.75
CA HIS A 23 10.17 -5.30 -8.43
C HIS A 23 9.78 -4.45 -9.63
N GLU A 24 10.37 -4.67 -10.81
CA GLU A 24 10.02 -3.90 -12.02
C GLU A 24 8.56 -4.07 -12.43
N LEU A 25 8.04 -5.31 -12.36
CA LEU A 25 6.63 -5.57 -12.62
C LEU A 25 5.75 -4.82 -11.63
N LEU A 26 6.07 -4.84 -10.34
CA LEU A 26 5.32 -4.09 -9.33
C LEU A 26 5.37 -2.58 -9.57
N SER A 27 6.55 -2.02 -9.87
CA SER A 27 6.72 -0.60 -10.20
C SER A 27 5.99 -0.22 -11.49
N SER A 28 5.87 -1.11 -12.46
CA SER A 28 5.08 -0.86 -13.67
C SER A 28 3.57 -0.74 -13.39
N LEU A 29 3.10 -1.34 -12.29
CA LEU A 29 1.71 -1.22 -11.83
C LEU A 29 1.46 0.10 -11.08
N GLU A 30 2.51 0.77 -10.59
CA GLU A 30 2.47 2.12 -10.00
C GLU A 30 2.29 3.19 -11.09
N SER A 31 1.27 2.99 -11.93
CA SER A 31 0.95 3.76 -13.14
C SER A 31 0.24 5.10 -12.87
N LEU A 32 -0.11 5.37 -11.61
CA LEU A 32 -0.63 6.67 -11.23
C LEU A 32 0.54 7.63 -11.04
N SER A 33 0.53 8.74 -11.78
CA SER A 33 1.49 9.80 -11.49
C SER A 33 1.34 10.25 -10.03
N GLU A 34 2.39 10.82 -9.45
CA GLU A 34 2.32 11.41 -8.10
C GLU A 34 1.13 12.38 -7.97
N SER A 35 0.80 13.12 -9.04
CA SER A 35 -0.36 14.01 -9.09
C SER A 35 -1.71 13.27 -9.06
N GLU A 36 -1.84 12.13 -9.74
CA GLU A 36 -3.05 11.31 -9.68
C GLU A 36 -3.21 10.65 -8.31
N VAL A 37 -2.10 10.16 -7.72
CA VAL A 37 -2.05 9.66 -6.34
C VAL A 37 -2.48 10.75 -5.36
N GLU A 38 -1.95 11.96 -5.49
CA GLU A 38 -2.30 13.10 -4.63
C GLU A 38 -3.80 13.45 -4.72
N VAL A 39 -4.36 13.48 -5.93
CA VAL A 39 -5.80 13.74 -6.13
C VAL A 39 -6.66 12.68 -5.43
N LEU A 40 -6.30 11.40 -5.56
CA LEU A 40 -7.03 10.31 -4.91
C LEU A 40 -6.90 10.36 -3.39
N TRP A 41 -5.71 10.66 -2.86
CA TRP A 41 -5.50 10.84 -1.42
C TRP A 41 -6.28 12.02 -0.85
N ILE A 42 -6.32 13.15 -1.55
CA ILE A 42 -7.13 14.31 -1.15
C ILE A 42 -8.62 13.94 -1.13
N ALA A 43 -9.10 13.23 -2.14
CA ALA A 43 -10.49 12.77 -2.21
C ALA A 43 -10.84 11.86 -1.02
N GLU A 44 -9.98 10.89 -0.71
CA GLU A 44 -10.18 9.97 0.41
C GLU A 44 -10.08 10.69 1.77
N ALA A 45 -9.12 11.61 1.94
CA ALA A 45 -8.99 12.40 3.17
C ALA A 45 -10.25 13.25 3.43
N LYS A 46 -10.81 13.88 2.39
CA LYS A 46 -12.08 14.62 2.47
C LYS A 46 -13.24 13.70 2.87
N ARG A 47 -13.35 12.53 2.24
CA ARG A 47 -14.39 11.52 2.56
C ARG A 47 -14.31 11.09 4.03
N ARG A 48 -13.11 10.71 4.50
CA ARG A 48 -12.90 10.30 5.91
C ARG A 48 -13.19 11.43 6.90
N SER A 49 -12.79 12.67 6.59
CA SER A 49 -13.12 13.82 7.43
C SER A 49 -14.63 14.02 7.57
N ALA A 50 -15.37 13.86 6.47
CA ALA A 50 -16.83 13.95 6.48
C ALA A 50 -17.48 12.82 7.30
N ASP A 51 -16.98 11.58 7.18
CA ASP A 51 -17.48 10.44 7.96
C ASP A 51 -17.25 10.62 9.47
N VAL A 52 -16.09 11.15 9.87
CA VAL A 52 -15.79 11.48 11.28
C VAL A 52 -16.75 12.57 11.78
N LYS A 53 -16.90 13.68 11.03
CA LYS A 53 -17.81 14.78 11.41
C LYS A 53 -19.27 14.34 11.51
N ALA A 54 -19.67 13.38 10.67
CA ALA A 54 -21.03 12.84 10.66
C ALA A 54 -21.24 11.68 11.65
N GLY A 55 -20.22 11.28 12.43
CA GLY A 55 -20.31 10.17 13.38
C GLY A 55 -20.45 8.79 12.72
N ARG A 56 -20.14 8.66 11.43
CA ARG A 56 -20.17 7.38 10.69
C ARG A 56 -18.89 6.56 10.85
N ALA A 57 -17.80 7.21 11.23
CA ALA A 57 -16.52 6.55 11.50
C ALA A 57 -16.39 6.21 12.98
N GLN A 58 -15.88 5.02 13.30
CA GLN A 58 -15.44 4.70 14.65
C GLN A 58 -14.21 5.54 15.00
N THR A 59 -14.28 6.28 16.10
CA THR A 59 -13.17 7.11 16.59
C THR A 59 -12.72 6.63 17.96
N PHE A 60 -11.41 6.69 18.21
CA PHE A 60 -10.82 6.42 19.51
C PHE A 60 -10.18 7.69 20.07
N PRO A 61 -10.10 7.85 21.40
CA PRO A 61 -9.33 8.92 22.00
C PRO A 61 -7.87 8.92 21.49
N ALA A 62 -7.36 10.12 21.19
CA ALA A 62 -6.02 10.26 20.60
C ALA A 62 -4.92 9.66 21.49
N HIS A 63 -5.04 9.81 22.81
CA HIS A 63 -4.05 9.30 23.76
C HIS A 63 -3.98 7.76 23.77
N GLU A 64 -5.10 7.05 23.68
CA GLU A 64 -5.14 5.59 23.59
C GLU A 64 -4.52 5.10 22.28
N SER A 65 -4.86 5.76 21.16
CA SER A 65 -4.32 5.44 19.84
C SER A 65 -2.79 5.61 19.79
N LEU A 66 -2.29 6.72 20.34
CA LEU A 66 -0.85 7.00 20.41
C LEU A 66 -0.11 6.04 21.34
N ALA A 67 -0.70 5.68 22.48
CA ALA A 67 -0.11 4.70 23.41
C ALA A 67 0.05 3.34 22.74
N ARG A 68 -0.98 2.86 22.02
CA ARG A 68 -0.94 1.59 21.28
C ARG A 68 0.15 1.58 20.21
N ALA A 69 0.24 2.64 19.40
CA ALA A 69 1.24 2.74 18.34
C ALA A 69 2.69 2.78 18.88
N ARG A 70 2.90 3.35 20.07
CA ARG A 70 4.21 3.35 20.73
C ARG A 70 4.56 1.99 21.30
N ALA A 71 3.59 1.28 21.87
CA ALA A 71 3.80 -0.06 22.40
C ALA A 71 4.14 -1.07 21.28
N SER A 72 3.49 -0.98 20.12
CA SER A 72 3.74 -1.87 18.98
C SER A 72 5.11 -1.69 18.32
N ARG A 73 5.80 -0.55 18.54
CA ARG A 73 7.17 -0.32 18.06
C ARG A 73 8.25 -0.84 19.02
N GLN A 74 7.87 -1.22 20.23
CA GLN A 74 8.78 -1.68 21.28
C GLN A 74 8.78 -3.20 21.44
N THR A 75 8.06 -3.92 20.58
CA THR A 75 8.09 -5.38 20.53
C THR A 75 9.12 -5.80 19.47
N PRO A 76 10.19 -6.55 19.83
CA PRO A 76 11.15 -7.07 18.86
C PRO A 76 10.53 -8.10 17.91
#